data_AF-A0A947BTR7-F1
#
_entry.id   AF-A0A947BTR7-F1
#
_cell.length_a   1.000
_cell.length_b   1.000
_cell.length_c   1.000
_cell.angle_alpha   90.00
_cell.angle_beta   90.00
_cell.angle_gamma   90.00
#
_symmetry.space_group_name_H-M   'P 1'
#
loop_
_entity.id
_entity.type
_entity.pdbx_description
1 polymer ?
#
loop_
_entity_poly.entity_id
_entity_poly.type
_entity_poly.pdbx_seq_one_letter_code
_entity_poly.pdbx_strand_id
1 'polypeptide(L)'
;MNDTNATTMDEQKHASGDEADDKQYYRVTINAPIHKVWAELTRCDTVLPFFFNSACRTPGLAEGAPIRMQSKDGKYTSVVGTVLEFDPPHRYAHTFKFTNFDDPPC
;
A
#
# COMPACT_ATOMS: atom_id res chain seq x y z
N MET A 1 -25.89 26.79 44.84
CA MET A 1 -24.91 25.73 44.55
C MET A 1 -25.33 25.08 43.24
N ASN A 2 -24.62 25.35 42.15
CA ASN A 2 -24.62 24.55 40.93
C ASN A 2 -23.51 25.10 40.05
N ASP A 3 -22.33 24.48 40.13
CA ASP A 3 -21.25 24.70 39.18
C ASP A 3 -20.39 23.44 39.10
N THR A 4 -19.94 23.16 37.87
CA THR A 4 -18.63 22.56 37.53
C THR A 4 -18.61 21.11 37.03
N ASN A 5 -18.73 21.02 35.71
CA ASN A 5 -17.80 20.43 34.74
C ASN A 5 -17.39 18.94 34.76
N ALA A 6 -17.71 18.33 33.61
CA ALA A 6 -16.79 17.70 32.67
C ALA A 6 -15.85 16.62 33.22
N THR A 7 -16.27 15.37 33.05
CA THR A 7 -15.36 14.23 32.93
C THR A 7 -14.69 14.30 31.55
N THR A 8 -13.51 14.93 31.52
CA THR A 8 -12.56 14.84 30.40
C THR A 8 -12.18 13.37 30.20
N MET A 9 -12.46 12.83 29.01
CA MET A 9 -11.88 11.57 28.57
C MET A 9 -10.38 11.79 28.39
N ASP A 10 -9.60 10.98 29.09
CA ASP A 10 -8.15 10.96 28.99
C ASP A 10 -7.71 10.82 27.53
N GLU A 11 -7.14 11.89 27.01
CA GLU A 11 -6.37 11.90 25.76
C GLU A 11 -5.10 11.10 26.03
N GLN A 12 -5.10 9.81 25.67
CA GLN A 12 -3.89 9.02 25.58
C GLN A 12 -2.99 9.63 24.50
N LYS A 13 -2.13 10.54 24.96
CA LYS A 13 -1.00 11.07 24.21
C LYS A 13 -0.03 9.92 23.97
N HIS A 14 -0.16 9.23 22.83
CA HIS A 14 0.86 8.32 22.35
C HIS A 14 2.13 9.14 22.10
N ALA A 15 3.10 8.97 23.00
CA ALA A 15 4.44 9.47 22.84
C ALA A 15 5.05 8.81 21.60
N SER A 16 5.40 9.63 20.61
CA SER A 16 6.20 9.22 19.45
C SER A 16 7.59 8.81 19.93
N GLY A 17 7.78 7.51 20.13
CA GLY A 17 9.10 6.92 20.22
C GLY A 17 9.72 6.86 18.83
N ASP A 18 11.04 7.04 18.74
CA ASP A 18 11.84 6.76 17.56
C ASP A 18 11.58 5.31 17.10
N GLU A 19 10.65 5.10 16.17
CA GLU A 19 10.46 3.84 15.48
C GLU A 19 11.54 3.73 14.41
N ALA A 20 12.58 2.95 14.70
CA ALA A 20 13.42 2.38 13.67
C ALA A 20 12.52 1.49 12.80
N ASP A 21 12.01 2.10 11.73
CA ASP A 21 11.23 1.50 10.65
C ASP A 21 11.76 0.09 10.35
N ASP A 22 11.01 -0.94 10.74
CA ASP A 22 11.46 -2.34 10.73
C ASP A 22 11.45 -2.85 9.28
N LYS A 23 12.42 -2.38 8.49
CA LYS A 23 12.52 -2.62 7.05
C LYS A 23 12.79 -4.09 6.79
N GLN A 24 11.83 -4.73 6.13
CA GLN A 24 11.96 -6.12 5.71
C GLN A 24 12.44 -6.21 4.26
N TYR A 25 13.47 -7.04 4.04
CA TYR A 25 14.03 -7.29 2.72
C TYR A 25 13.81 -8.73 2.31
N TYR A 26 13.23 -8.93 1.13
CA TYR A 26 12.99 -10.24 0.54
C TYR A 26 13.71 -10.37 -0.80
N ARG A 27 14.33 -11.53 -1.05
CA ARG A 27 14.98 -11.84 -2.32
C ARG A 27 14.48 -13.16 -2.86
N VAL A 28 14.01 -13.15 -4.10
CA VAL A 28 13.52 -14.34 -4.82
C VAL A 28 14.23 -14.40 -6.17
N THR A 29 14.67 -15.59 -6.57
CA THR A 29 15.21 -15.84 -7.92
C THR A 29 14.10 -16.38 -8.82
N ILE A 30 13.81 -15.68 -9.92
CA ILE A 30 12.82 -16.09 -10.92
C ILE A 30 13.56 -16.46 -12.21
N ASN A 31 13.42 -17.70 -12.68
CA ASN A 31 14.05 -18.18 -13.91
C ASN A 31 13.25 -17.76 -15.16
N ALA A 32 13.23 -16.46 -15.46
CA ALA A 32 12.59 -15.88 -16.63
C ALA A 32 13.29 -14.57 -17.05
N PRO A 33 13.15 -14.12 -18.32
CA PRO A 33 13.65 -12.82 -18.75
C PRO A 33 13.03 -11.66 -17.96
N ILE A 34 13.83 -10.67 -17.59
CA ILE A 34 13.41 -9.54 -16.73
C ILE A 34 12.19 -8.80 -17.28
N HIS A 35 12.08 -8.59 -18.59
CA HIS A 35 10.93 -7.89 -19.19
C HIS A 35 9.61 -8.65 -18.99
N LYS A 36 9.64 -9.99 -18.94
CA LYS A 36 8.43 -10.78 -18.64
C LYS A 36 8.06 -10.66 -17.17
N VAL A 37 9.06 -10.77 -16.29
CA VAL A 37 8.84 -10.60 -14.84
C VAL A 37 8.28 -9.21 -14.56
N TRP A 38 8.89 -8.18 -15.11
CA TRP A 38 8.45 -6.80 -14.98
C TRP A 38 7.02 -6.60 -15.48
N ALA A 39 6.72 -7.09 -16.70
CA ALA A 39 5.38 -6.99 -17.27
C ALA A 39 4.33 -7.65 -16.37
N GLU A 40 4.62 -8.81 -15.77
CA GLU A 40 3.71 -9.49 -14.85
C GLU A 40 3.57 -8.76 -13.50
N LEU A 41 4.66 -8.24 -12.93
CA LEU A 41 4.63 -7.53 -11.64
C LEU A 41 3.91 -6.17 -11.72
N THR A 42 3.95 -5.51 -12.87
CA THR A 42 3.39 -4.16 -13.06
C THR A 42 2.07 -4.15 -13.83
N ARG A 43 1.54 -5.32 -14.19
CA ARG A 43 0.30 -5.44 -14.96
C ARG A 43 -0.91 -4.95 -14.17
N CYS A 44 -1.77 -4.16 -14.83
CA CYS A 44 -2.97 -3.58 -14.21
C CYS A 44 -4.29 -3.95 -14.93
N ASP A 45 -4.22 -4.70 -16.03
CA ASP A 45 -5.39 -5.04 -16.86
C ASP A 45 -6.11 -6.34 -16.42
N THR A 46 -5.49 -7.15 -15.57
CA THR A 46 -6.01 -8.44 -15.11
C THR A 46 -5.78 -8.66 -13.62
N VAL A 47 -6.34 -9.74 -13.10
CA VAL A 47 -6.16 -10.19 -11.72
C VAL A 47 -4.75 -10.73 -11.53
N LEU A 48 -4.10 -10.32 -10.44
CA LEU A 48 -2.78 -10.75 -10.01
C LEU A 48 -2.92 -11.78 -8.88
N PRO A 49 -2.71 -13.09 -9.14
CA PRO A 49 -2.86 -14.12 -8.11
C PRO A 49 -1.89 -13.92 -6.94
N PHE A 50 -0.69 -13.40 -7.21
CA PHE A 50 0.33 -13.13 -6.19
C PHE A 50 0.03 -11.91 -5.31
N PHE A 51 -0.90 -11.04 -5.74
CA PHE A 51 -1.29 -9.84 -4.99
C PHE A 51 -2.72 -9.97 -4.49
N PHE A 52 -2.96 -10.96 -3.63
CA PHE A 52 -4.27 -11.23 -3.01
C PHE A 52 -5.43 -11.44 -3.99
N ASN A 53 -5.16 -12.00 -5.18
CA ASN A 53 -6.15 -12.14 -6.26
C ASN A 53 -6.87 -10.82 -6.59
N SER A 54 -6.14 -9.71 -6.55
CA SER A 54 -6.67 -8.37 -6.84
C SER A 54 -6.24 -7.89 -8.23
N ALA A 55 -6.94 -6.90 -8.77
CA ALA A 55 -6.56 -6.17 -9.96
C ALA A 55 -6.15 -4.75 -9.58
N CYS A 56 -5.00 -4.29 -10.08
CA CYS A 56 -4.55 -2.92 -9.88
C CYS A 56 -5.40 -1.96 -10.72
N ARG A 57 -6.01 -0.97 -10.08
CA ARG A 57 -6.74 0.13 -10.72
C ARG A 57 -5.98 1.44 -10.52
N THR A 58 -5.42 1.93 -11.59
CA THR A 58 -4.63 3.16 -11.63
C THR A 58 -4.75 3.83 -13.00
N PRO A 59 -4.72 5.18 -13.10
CA PRO A 59 -4.57 5.87 -14.39
C PRO A 59 -3.20 5.64 -15.05
N GLY A 60 -2.20 5.16 -14.31
CA GLY A 60 -0.85 4.88 -14.80
C GLY A 60 0.12 4.60 -13.66
N LEU A 61 1.35 4.19 -13.98
CA LEU A 61 2.37 3.90 -12.96
C LEU A 61 3.44 5.00 -12.88
N ALA A 62 3.16 6.21 -13.36
CA ALA A 62 4.05 7.35 -13.15
C ALA A 62 4.08 7.75 -11.67
N GLU A 63 5.18 8.36 -11.23
CA GLU A 63 5.31 8.91 -9.88
C GLU A 63 4.12 9.81 -9.51
N GLY A 64 3.62 9.67 -8.29
CA GLY A 64 2.44 10.36 -7.79
C GLY A 64 1.09 9.75 -8.21
N ALA A 65 1.06 8.76 -9.10
CA ALA A 65 -0.19 8.12 -9.50
C ALA A 65 -0.79 7.27 -8.35
N PRO A 66 -2.12 7.28 -8.17
CA PRO A 66 -2.76 6.48 -7.13
C PRO A 66 -2.90 5.01 -7.54
N ILE A 67 -2.59 4.10 -6.64
CA ILE A 67 -2.77 2.65 -6.80
C ILE A 67 -3.92 2.19 -5.92
N ARG A 68 -4.83 1.40 -6.50
CA ARG A 68 -5.89 0.71 -5.75
C ARG A 68 -5.96 -0.74 -6.16
N MET A 69 -5.79 -1.64 -5.21
CA MET A 69 -5.90 -3.07 -5.45
C MET A 69 -7.31 -3.51 -5.13
N GLN A 70 -8.05 -3.89 -6.18
CA GLN A 70 -9.48 -4.18 -6.08
C GLN A 70 -9.77 -5.65 -6.28
N SER A 71 -10.86 -6.15 -5.69
CA SER A 71 -11.41 -7.45 -6.03
C SER A 71 -11.69 -7.56 -7.53
N LYS A 72 -11.76 -8.79 -8.04
CA LYS A 72 -12.01 -9.06 -9.47
C LYS A 72 -13.24 -8.32 -10.03
N ASP A 73 -14.29 -8.18 -9.22
CA ASP A 73 -15.53 -7.48 -9.56
C ASP A 73 -15.50 -5.97 -9.30
N GLY A 74 -14.39 -5.43 -8.77
CA GLY A 74 -14.23 -4.02 -8.43
C GLY A 74 -14.99 -3.56 -7.18
N LYS A 75 -15.69 -4.46 -6.48
CA LYS A 75 -16.57 -4.10 -5.36
C LYS A 75 -15.81 -3.68 -4.10
N TYR A 76 -14.64 -4.27 -3.86
CA TYR A 76 -13.85 -4.02 -2.66
C TYR A 76 -12.45 -3.55 -3.03
N THR A 77 -11.94 -2.55 -2.33
CA THR A 77 -10.52 -2.13 -2.41
C THR A 77 -9.84 -2.56 -1.11
N SER A 78 -8.83 -3.43 -1.20
CA SER A 78 -8.11 -3.94 -0.04
C SER A 78 -6.86 -3.14 0.29
N VAL A 79 -6.19 -2.60 -0.74
CA VAL A 79 -4.96 -1.82 -0.60
C VAL A 79 -5.06 -0.53 -1.40
N VAL A 80 -4.59 0.55 -0.80
CA VAL A 80 -4.40 1.85 -1.44
C VAL A 80 -2.95 2.29 -1.31
N GLY A 81 -2.47 3.06 -2.28
CA GLY A 81 -1.09 3.52 -2.31
C GLY A 81 -0.87 4.63 -3.33
N THR A 82 0.35 5.15 -3.36
CA THR A 82 0.82 6.15 -4.33
C THR A 82 2.16 5.69 -4.88
N VAL A 83 2.36 5.78 -6.19
CA VAL A 83 3.66 5.49 -6.81
C VAL A 83 4.69 6.50 -6.32
N LEU A 84 5.83 6.00 -5.84
CA LEU A 84 6.96 6.81 -5.40
C LEU A 84 8.06 6.87 -6.47
N GLU A 85 8.27 5.79 -7.21
CA GLU A 85 9.28 5.68 -8.27
C GLU A 85 8.87 4.63 -9.31
N PHE A 86 9.16 4.90 -10.57
CA PHE A 86 8.90 3.96 -11.67
C PHE A 86 9.96 4.06 -12.77
N ASP A 87 11.00 3.24 -12.64
CA ASP A 87 12.11 3.06 -13.59
C ASP A 87 12.11 1.63 -14.15
N PRO A 88 11.33 1.38 -15.23
CA PRO A 88 11.25 0.05 -15.83
C PRO A 88 12.56 -0.36 -16.53
N PRO A 89 13.02 -1.62 -16.41
CA PRO A 89 12.39 -2.73 -15.69
C PRO A 89 13.03 -3.03 -14.31
N HIS A 90 13.68 -2.05 -13.67
CA HIS A 90 14.55 -2.31 -12.50
C HIS A 90 13.94 -1.86 -11.17
N ARG A 91 13.11 -0.81 -11.15
CA ARG A 91 12.60 -0.25 -9.90
C ARG A 91 11.17 0.26 -10.01
N TYR A 92 10.32 -0.30 -9.17
CA TYR A 92 8.96 0.19 -8.93
C TYR A 92 8.77 0.26 -7.42
N ALA A 93 8.46 1.46 -6.92
CA ALA A 93 8.20 1.70 -5.51
C ALA A 93 6.86 2.41 -5.36
N HIS A 94 6.10 2.02 -4.35
CA HIS A 94 4.83 2.67 -4.00
C HIS A 94 4.57 2.54 -2.52
N THR A 95 3.76 3.44 -1.98
CA THR A 95 3.24 3.27 -0.62
C THR A 95 2.20 2.15 -0.58
N PHE A 96 2.02 1.55 0.58
CA PHE A 96 1.07 0.48 0.79
C PHE A 96 0.29 0.73 2.09
N LYS A 97 -1.04 0.73 2.00
CA LYS A 97 -1.93 0.76 3.16
C LYS A 97 -3.12 -0.15 2.94
N PHE A 98 -3.39 -1.03 3.90
CA PHE A 98 -4.65 -1.77 3.95
C PHE A 98 -5.81 -0.84 4.30
N THR A 99 -6.96 -1.02 3.64
CA THR A 99 -8.14 -0.17 3.85
C THR A 99 -8.91 -0.50 5.13
N ASN A 100 -8.68 -1.68 5.72
CA ASN A 100 -9.37 -2.18 6.91
C ASN A 100 -8.57 -2.04 8.21
N PHE A 101 -7.35 -1.49 8.15
CA PHE A 101 -6.52 -1.19 9.31
C PHE A 101 -6.22 0.31 9.38
N ASP A 102 -6.10 0.84 10.60
CA ASP A 102 -5.78 2.26 10.84
C ASP A 102 -4.28 2.49 11.02
N ASP A 103 -3.47 1.77 10.24
CA ASP A 103 -2.03 1.93 10.21
C ASP A 103 -1.62 3.06 9.24
N PRO A 104 -0.51 3.77 9.48
CA PRO A 104 0.06 4.67 8.48
C PRO A 104 0.47 3.88 7.21
N PRO A 105 0.52 4.52 6.03
CA PRO A 105 1.12 3.90 4.86
C PRO A 105 2.59 3.58 5.08
N CYS A 106 3.02 2.38 4.66
CA CYS A 106 4.42 1.98 4.60
C CYS A 106 5.00 2.07 3.18
#